data_AF-A0A7D7VMS4-F1
#
_entry.id   AF-A0A7D7VMS4-F1
#
_cell.length_a   1.000
_cell.length_b   1.000
_cell.length_c   1.000
_cell.angle_alpha   90.00
_cell.angle_beta   90.00
_cell.angle_gamma   90.00
#
_symmetry.space_group_name_H-M   'P 1'
#
loop_
_entity.id
_entity.type
_entity.pdbx_description
1 polymer ?
#
loop_
_entity_poly.entity_id
_entity_poly.type
_entity_poly.pdbx_seq_one_letter_code
_entity_poly.pdbx_strand_id
1 'polypeptide(L)'
;MDKNKNYNILADEIYIGEGVRIQDGITISGSYDYASQTTIPAKKVVIGDGAYLGHDIEIVCPSIEIGDYTMIRENTVISGNKEAKIGSCCWIGPNCILNTHGGLYLGNGVGVGARSQLWTHMRFGDTLQGCKWESESPLIVDDDVWFVGHCLVSPIHAKAKSMAMLGSVVTRDMEENHIYAGVPARDITEKLGNQYEDVSIEEKYKIMQQKLKEFYKINPNYPRSIVIVKDSVDSKENNKTVFNVSDRTYTKRLTNEEIEFMKFLLVTIKFYPN
;
A
#
# COMPACT_ATOMS: atom_id res chain seq x y z
N MET A 1 18.23 1.01 -21.15
CA MET A 1 18.04 -0.16 -20.28
C MET A 1 19.35 -0.39 -19.55
N ASP A 2 19.38 -0.08 -18.25
CA ASP A 2 20.58 -0.24 -17.40
C ASP A 2 20.90 -1.71 -17.21
N LYS A 3 22.13 -2.09 -17.58
CA LYS A 3 22.62 -3.48 -17.66
C LYS A 3 22.97 -4.14 -16.31
N ASN A 4 22.61 -3.53 -15.18
CA ASN A 4 23.07 -3.96 -13.84
C ASN A 4 21.95 -4.23 -12.82
N LYS A 5 20.68 -4.29 -13.22
CA LYS A 5 19.60 -4.54 -12.24
C LYS A 5 19.41 -6.04 -12.05
N ASN A 6 19.70 -6.54 -10.84
CA ASN A 6 19.54 -7.95 -10.50
C ASN A 6 18.12 -8.23 -9.98
N TYR A 7 17.11 -8.06 -10.84
CA TYR A 7 15.74 -8.47 -10.55
C TYR A 7 15.18 -9.35 -11.67
N ASN A 8 14.21 -10.20 -11.32
CA ASN A 8 13.50 -11.10 -12.21
C ASN A 8 11.99 -10.92 -12.06
N ILE A 9 11.32 -10.45 -13.11
CA ILE A 9 9.86 -10.34 -13.17
C ILE A 9 9.41 -11.27 -14.29
N LEU A 10 8.76 -12.38 -13.92
CA LEU A 10 8.22 -13.37 -14.85
C LEU A 10 6.69 -13.25 -14.86
N ALA A 11 6.15 -12.63 -15.90
CA ALA A 11 4.70 -12.49 -16.07
C ALA A 11 4.28 -12.39 -17.54
N ASP A 12 3.03 -12.76 -17.83
CA ASP A 12 2.41 -12.64 -19.15
C ASP A 12 2.14 -11.16 -19.51
N GLU A 13 1.64 -10.38 -18.55
CA GLU A 13 1.40 -8.95 -18.68
C GLU A 13 2.21 -8.16 -17.63
N ILE A 14 2.99 -7.17 -18.08
CA ILE A 14 3.82 -6.32 -17.20
C ILE A 14 3.55 -4.84 -17.51
N TYR A 15 3.17 -4.08 -16.47
CA TYR A 15 3.14 -2.63 -16.47
C TYR A 15 4.06 -2.09 -15.38
N ILE A 16 5.02 -1.23 -15.76
CA ILE A 16 5.91 -0.54 -14.84
C ILE A 16 5.79 0.96 -15.11
N GLY A 17 5.36 1.69 -14.10
CA GLY A 17 5.20 3.12 -14.13
C GLY A 17 6.50 3.93 -14.27
N GLU A 18 6.34 5.19 -14.61
CA GLU A 18 7.37 6.22 -14.57
C GLU A 18 7.88 6.45 -13.14
N GLY A 19 9.21 6.61 -13.02
CA GLY A 19 9.85 6.87 -11.73
C GLY A 19 9.89 5.68 -10.76
N VAL A 20 9.47 4.48 -11.18
CA VAL A 20 9.58 3.26 -10.37
C VAL A 20 11.04 2.94 -10.06
N ARG A 21 11.31 2.61 -8.79
CA ARG A 21 12.63 2.20 -8.29
C ARG A 21 12.56 0.78 -7.77
N ILE A 22 13.24 -0.13 -8.45
CA ILE A 22 13.37 -1.55 -8.07
C ILE A 22 14.83 -1.79 -7.73
N GLN A 23 15.11 -2.23 -6.50
CA GLN A 23 16.46 -2.59 -6.07
C GLN A 23 16.80 -4.03 -6.51
N ASP A 24 17.96 -4.52 -6.07
CA ASP A 24 18.43 -5.87 -6.38
C ASP A 24 17.73 -6.95 -5.54
N GLY A 25 17.74 -8.19 -6.03
CA GLY A 25 17.18 -9.35 -5.33
C GLY A 25 15.67 -9.51 -5.48
N ILE A 26 15.03 -8.77 -6.39
CA ILE A 26 13.58 -8.83 -6.56
C ILE A 26 13.18 -9.97 -7.47
N THR A 27 12.24 -10.79 -7.01
CA THR A 27 11.63 -11.86 -7.80
C THR A 27 10.12 -11.75 -7.78
N ILE A 28 9.49 -11.71 -8.96
CA ILE A 28 8.03 -11.73 -9.12
C ILE A 28 7.66 -12.87 -10.07
N SER A 29 6.76 -13.75 -9.66
CA SER A 29 6.27 -14.89 -10.44
C SER A 29 4.85 -15.29 -10.03
N GLY A 30 4.23 -16.21 -10.78
CA GLY A 30 2.85 -16.67 -10.57
C GLY A 30 2.77 -17.76 -9.52
N SER A 31 3.55 -18.82 -9.73
CA SER A 31 3.65 -19.99 -8.85
C SER A 31 4.87 -20.83 -9.23
N TYR A 32 5.07 -21.95 -8.54
CA TYR A 32 6.10 -22.93 -8.86
C TYR A 32 5.45 -24.32 -9.00
N ASP A 33 5.68 -24.98 -10.13
CA ASP A 33 5.30 -26.36 -10.33
C ASP A 33 6.43 -27.29 -9.90
N TYR A 34 6.24 -27.96 -8.77
CA TYR A 34 7.21 -28.91 -8.21
C TYR A 34 7.37 -30.18 -9.05
N ALA A 35 6.36 -30.59 -9.83
CA ALA A 35 6.44 -31.80 -10.63
C ALA A 35 7.36 -31.59 -11.85
N SER A 36 7.22 -30.45 -12.52
CA SER A 36 8.08 -30.07 -13.65
C SER A 36 9.34 -29.30 -13.23
N GLN A 37 9.44 -28.89 -11.96
CA GLN A 37 10.49 -28.01 -11.44
C GLN A 37 10.58 -26.67 -12.17
N THR A 38 9.42 -26.12 -12.57
CA THR A 38 9.36 -24.88 -13.35
C THR A 38 8.67 -23.74 -12.60
N THR A 39 9.20 -22.54 -12.76
CA THR A 39 8.52 -21.31 -12.33
C THR A 39 7.46 -20.95 -13.37
N ILE A 40 6.24 -20.73 -12.91
CA ILE A 40 5.12 -20.33 -13.74
C ILE A 40 5.03 -18.79 -13.72
N PRO A 41 4.90 -18.13 -14.89
CA PRO A 41 4.68 -16.69 -14.95
C PRO A 41 3.43 -16.24 -14.18
N ALA A 42 3.49 -15.06 -13.58
CA ALA A 42 2.27 -14.39 -13.13
C ALA A 42 1.43 -14.00 -14.35
N LYS A 43 0.11 -13.97 -14.22
CA LYS A 43 -0.75 -13.50 -15.31
C LYS A 43 -0.57 -12.00 -15.54
N LYS A 44 -0.43 -11.23 -14.45
CA LYS A 44 -0.36 -9.77 -14.49
C LYS A 44 0.48 -9.19 -13.36
N VAL A 45 1.37 -8.26 -13.70
CA VAL A 45 2.16 -7.47 -12.76
C VAL A 45 1.99 -5.99 -13.09
N VAL A 46 1.48 -5.21 -12.12
CA VAL A 46 1.34 -3.75 -12.24
C VAL A 46 2.12 -3.09 -11.11
N ILE A 47 3.03 -2.20 -11.47
CA ILE A 47 3.76 -1.35 -10.52
C ILE A 47 3.51 0.12 -10.91
N GLY A 48 2.78 0.84 -10.06
CA GLY A 48 2.38 2.23 -10.28
C GLY A 48 3.53 3.23 -10.21
N ASP A 49 3.26 4.46 -10.66
CA ASP A 49 4.28 5.50 -10.82
C ASP A 49 4.93 5.88 -9.49
N GLY A 50 6.24 6.10 -9.49
CA GLY A 50 7.00 6.48 -8.30
C GLY A 50 7.09 5.41 -7.20
N ALA A 51 6.56 4.20 -7.42
CA ALA A 51 6.66 3.11 -6.45
C ALA A 51 8.12 2.71 -6.19
N TYR A 52 8.36 2.19 -4.99
CA TYR A 52 9.68 1.73 -4.55
C TYR A 52 9.59 0.28 -4.05
N LEU A 53 10.37 -0.60 -4.67
CA LEU A 53 10.62 -1.95 -4.18
C LEU A 53 12.07 -1.99 -3.65
N GLY A 54 12.21 -2.26 -2.36
CA GLY A 54 13.49 -2.45 -1.68
C GLY A 54 14.23 -3.70 -2.15
N HIS A 55 15.23 -4.17 -1.40
CA HIS A 55 16.04 -5.33 -1.74
C HIS A 55 15.38 -6.65 -1.31
N ASP A 56 15.69 -7.73 -2.02
CA ASP A 56 15.36 -9.11 -1.61
C ASP A 56 13.86 -9.33 -1.32
N ILE A 57 12.98 -8.79 -2.18
CA ILE A 57 11.53 -8.97 -2.11
C ILE A 57 11.13 -10.14 -3.01
N GLU A 58 10.36 -11.06 -2.46
CA GLU A 58 9.80 -12.20 -3.18
C GLU A 58 8.28 -12.06 -3.30
N ILE A 59 7.77 -12.09 -4.53
CA ILE A 59 6.35 -12.08 -4.84
C ILE A 59 6.00 -13.31 -5.68
N VAL A 60 5.15 -14.18 -5.14
CA VAL A 60 4.67 -15.40 -5.79
C VAL A 60 3.15 -15.45 -5.70
N CYS A 61 2.48 -14.91 -6.71
CA CYS A 61 1.02 -14.95 -6.81
C CYS A 61 0.55 -14.76 -8.26
N PRO A 62 -0.65 -15.25 -8.63
CA PRO A 62 -1.12 -15.17 -10.01
C PRO A 62 -1.24 -13.75 -10.58
N SER A 63 -1.45 -12.75 -9.74
CA SER A 63 -1.55 -11.34 -10.13
C SER A 63 -1.20 -10.43 -8.97
N ILE A 64 -0.43 -9.37 -9.24
CA ILE A 64 -0.08 -8.34 -8.26
C ILE A 64 -0.29 -6.94 -8.86
N GLU A 65 -1.00 -6.09 -8.12
CA GLU A 65 -1.11 -4.66 -8.42
C GLU A 65 -0.57 -3.84 -7.25
N ILE A 66 0.38 -2.94 -7.53
CA ILE A 66 1.00 -2.03 -6.57
C ILE A 66 0.72 -0.61 -7.05
N GLY A 67 0.01 0.19 -6.24
CA GLY A 67 -0.36 1.56 -6.59
C GLY A 67 0.79 2.56 -6.60
N ASP A 68 0.49 3.77 -7.06
CA ASP A 68 1.47 4.85 -7.19
C ASP A 68 2.09 5.21 -5.83
N TYR A 69 3.38 5.52 -5.84
CA TYR A 69 4.15 5.95 -4.66
C TYR A 69 4.11 4.99 -3.47
N THR A 70 3.68 3.74 -3.69
CA THR A 70 3.74 2.70 -2.66
C THR A 70 5.18 2.23 -2.48
N MET A 71 5.56 2.03 -1.22
CA MET A 71 6.87 1.55 -0.83
C MET A 71 6.76 0.16 -0.21
N ILE A 72 7.43 -0.82 -0.79
CA ILE A 72 7.63 -2.14 -0.18
C ILE A 72 9.11 -2.25 0.20
N ARG A 73 9.37 -2.47 1.48
CA ARG A 73 10.71 -2.50 2.05
C ARG A 73 11.30 -3.91 2.05
N GLU A 74 12.58 -3.95 2.36
CA GLU A 74 13.49 -5.07 2.12
C GLU A 74 13.01 -6.38 2.79
N ASN A 75 13.36 -7.53 2.21
CA ASN A 75 13.07 -8.87 2.76
C ASN A 75 11.56 -9.15 2.98
N THR A 76 10.68 -8.47 2.26
CA THR A 76 9.24 -8.71 2.34
C THR A 76 8.85 -9.85 1.41
N VAL A 77 7.98 -10.74 1.88
CA VAL A 77 7.43 -11.84 1.08
C VAL A 77 5.94 -11.64 0.88
N ILE A 78 5.49 -11.74 -0.37
CA ILE A 78 4.08 -11.73 -0.75
C ILE A 78 3.77 -13.01 -1.50
N SER A 79 3.04 -13.95 -0.90
CA SER A 79 2.87 -15.27 -1.55
C SER A 79 1.54 -15.98 -1.29
N GLY A 80 1.07 -16.67 -2.33
CA GLY A 80 -0.12 -17.51 -2.29
C GLY A 80 -0.78 -17.72 -3.64
N ASN A 81 -1.93 -18.37 -3.64
CA ASN A 81 -2.58 -18.87 -4.85
C ASN A 81 -3.63 -17.92 -5.45
N LYS A 82 -3.87 -16.75 -4.85
CA LYS A 82 -4.78 -15.72 -5.37
C LYS A 82 -4.09 -14.37 -5.48
N GLU A 83 -4.78 -13.42 -6.09
CA GLU A 83 -4.27 -12.08 -6.35
C GLU A 83 -3.97 -11.28 -5.09
N ALA A 84 -3.04 -10.33 -5.25
CA ALA A 84 -2.79 -9.26 -4.29
C ALA A 84 -3.00 -7.91 -4.95
N LYS A 85 -3.69 -7.02 -4.24
CA LYS A 85 -3.85 -5.62 -4.61
C LYS A 85 -3.40 -4.74 -3.46
N ILE A 86 -2.46 -3.83 -3.74
CA ILE A 86 -1.94 -2.85 -2.79
C ILE A 86 -2.18 -1.48 -3.40
N GLY A 87 -2.96 -0.63 -2.71
CA GLY A 87 -3.29 0.71 -3.16
C GLY A 87 -2.10 1.65 -3.23
N SER A 88 -2.38 2.93 -3.49
CA SER A 88 -1.36 3.97 -3.65
C SER A 88 -0.90 4.52 -2.29
N CYS A 89 0.32 5.07 -2.24
CA CYS A 89 0.93 5.67 -1.05
C CYS A 89 0.96 4.75 0.19
N CYS A 90 0.99 3.43 -0.02
CA CYS A 90 1.15 2.46 1.06
C CYS A 90 2.61 2.39 1.51
N TRP A 91 2.81 1.99 2.77
CA TRP A 91 4.13 1.69 3.30
C TRP A 91 4.14 0.31 3.92
N ILE A 92 4.85 -0.63 3.28
CA ILE A 92 5.09 -1.98 3.80
C ILE A 92 6.52 -2.02 4.32
N GLY A 93 6.67 -2.06 5.64
CA GLY A 93 7.93 -2.11 6.34
C GLY A 93 8.72 -3.39 6.07
N PRO A 94 10.01 -3.41 6.41
CA PRO A 94 10.88 -4.52 6.03
C PRO A 94 10.54 -5.80 6.79
N ASN A 95 10.86 -6.95 6.19
CA ASN A 95 10.64 -8.29 6.75
C ASN A 95 9.16 -8.62 7.02
N CYS A 96 8.23 -8.06 6.23
CA CYS A 96 6.81 -8.41 6.34
C CYS A 96 6.49 -9.71 5.59
N ILE A 97 5.45 -10.41 6.05
CA ILE A 97 4.87 -11.56 5.34
C ILE A 97 3.43 -11.22 5.00
N LEU A 98 3.10 -11.16 3.71
CA LEU A 98 1.76 -10.88 3.22
C LEU A 98 1.24 -12.10 2.45
N ASN A 99 0.31 -12.84 3.04
CA ASN A 99 -0.17 -14.08 2.45
C ASN A 99 -1.39 -13.84 1.54
N THR A 100 -1.41 -14.47 0.37
CA THR A 100 -2.45 -14.26 -0.65
C THR A 100 -3.26 -15.51 -0.99
N HIS A 101 -3.22 -16.57 -0.17
CA HIS A 101 -3.99 -17.80 -0.43
C HIS A 101 -5.50 -17.55 -0.43
N GLY A 102 -6.00 -16.72 0.48
CA GLY A 102 -7.39 -16.27 0.51
C GLY A 102 -7.67 -15.00 -0.31
N GLY A 103 -6.64 -14.35 -0.84
CA GLY A 103 -6.69 -13.03 -1.48
C GLY A 103 -6.32 -11.89 -0.52
N LEU A 104 -5.54 -10.92 -1.00
CA LEU A 104 -5.04 -9.79 -0.19
C LEU A 104 -5.41 -8.46 -0.86
N TYR A 105 -6.14 -7.60 -0.15
CA TYR A 105 -6.61 -6.33 -0.68
C TYR A 105 -6.32 -5.21 0.32
N LEU A 106 -5.31 -4.39 0.03
CA LEU A 106 -4.97 -3.18 0.78
C LEU A 106 -5.42 -1.94 0.00
N GLY A 107 -6.19 -1.08 0.66
CA GLY A 107 -6.58 0.24 0.16
C GLY A 107 -5.40 1.20 0.04
N ASN A 108 -5.70 2.48 -0.12
CA ASN A 108 -4.69 3.51 -0.22
C ASN A 108 -4.17 3.96 1.14
N GLY A 109 -2.90 4.38 1.20
CA GLY A 109 -2.32 4.96 2.40
C GLY A 109 -2.08 3.99 3.55
N VAL A 110 -2.30 2.68 3.34
CA VAL A 110 -2.15 1.64 4.36
C VAL A 110 -0.70 1.55 4.83
N GLY A 111 -0.52 1.50 6.14
CA GLY A 111 0.77 1.25 6.79
C GLY A 111 0.84 -0.17 7.34
N VAL A 112 1.84 -0.95 6.91
CA VAL A 112 2.18 -2.25 7.50
C VAL A 112 3.56 -2.14 8.11
N GLY A 113 3.60 -2.07 9.42
CA GLY A 113 4.80 -1.97 10.22
C GLY A 113 5.77 -3.12 10.01
N ALA A 114 7.07 -2.84 10.18
CA ALA A 114 8.13 -3.83 10.04
C ALA A 114 7.81 -5.12 10.79
N ARG A 115 8.16 -6.26 10.19
CA ARG A 115 7.99 -7.61 10.76
C ARG A 115 6.55 -8.01 11.08
N SER A 116 5.56 -7.36 10.47
CA SER A 116 4.16 -7.78 10.59
C SER A 116 3.84 -8.93 9.64
N GLN A 117 2.85 -9.75 10.01
CA GLN A 117 2.40 -10.89 9.23
C GLN A 117 0.89 -10.82 9.03
N LEU A 118 0.46 -10.84 7.77
CA LEU A 118 -0.92 -10.73 7.35
C LEU A 118 -1.35 -12.05 6.69
N TRP A 119 -2.21 -12.83 7.35
CA TRP A 119 -2.56 -14.20 6.94
C TRP A 119 -3.94 -14.30 6.30
N THR A 120 -4.08 -15.14 5.27
CA THR A 120 -5.35 -15.36 4.54
C THR A 120 -5.79 -16.83 4.49
N HIS A 121 -5.10 -17.73 5.18
CA HIS A 121 -5.45 -19.15 5.24
C HIS A 121 -5.02 -19.83 6.55
N MET A 122 -5.56 -21.03 6.78
CA MET A 122 -5.19 -21.97 7.83
C MET A 122 -5.30 -23.39 7.25
N ARG A 123 -4.16 -24.03 6.95
CA ARG A 123 -4.12 -25.41 6.42
C ARG A 123 -2.83 -26.11 6.85
N PHE A 124 -2.94 -27.21 7.60
CA PHE A 124 -1.80 -28.10 7.89
C PHE A 124 -2.22 -29.50 8.35
N GLY A 125 -3.17 -29.60 9.29
CA GLY A 125 -3.50 -30.87 9.96
C GLY A 125 -4.21 -31.89 9.06
N ASP A 126 -4.09 -33.16 9.41
CA ASP A 126 -4.68 -34.29 8.67
C ASP A 126 -6.20 -34.33 8.84
N THR A 127 -6.93 -34.00 7.76
CA THR A 127 -8.40 -34.02 7.74
C THR A 127 -8.95 -35.44 7.83
N LEU A 128 -8.18 -36.47 7.46
CA LEU A 128 -8.54 -37.87 7.69
C LEU A 128 -8.54 -38.23 9.18
N GLN A 129 -7.72 -37.55 9.99
CA GLN A 129 -7.73 -37.66 11.46
C GLN A 129 -8.71 -36.69 12.13
N GLY A 130 -9.59 -36.03 11.35
CA GLY A 130 -10.62 -35.12 11.87
C GLY A 130 -10.15 -33.69 12.12
N CYS A 131 -9.00 -33.27 11.56
CA CYS A 131 -8.64 -31.85 11.54
C CYS A 131 -9.73 -31.04 10.81
N LYS A 132 -10.20 -29.96 11.44
CA LYS A 132 -11.21 -29.05 10.87
C LYS A 132 -10.63 -27.75 10.31
N TRP A 133 -9.30 -27.62 10.35
CA TRP A 133 -8.58 -26.40 10.02
C TRP A 133 -8.04 -26.48 8.60
N GLU A 134 -8.97 -26.33 7.66
CA GLU A 134 -8.72 -26.16 6.24
C GLU A 134 -9.63 -25.04 5.73
N SER A 135 -9.14 -23.80 5.81
CA SER A 135 -9.90 -22.63 5.39
C SER A 135 -9.03 -21.54 4.78
N GLU A 136 -9.65 -20.78 3.89
CA GLU A 136 -9.08 -19.61 3.25
C GLU A 136 -10.14 -18.50 3.29
N SER A 137 -9.74 -17.28 3.61
CA SER A 137 -10.62 -16.12 3.63
C SER A 137 -9.81 -14.89 3.22
N PRO A 138 -10.40 -13.95 2.47
CA PRO A 138 -9.68 -12.74 2.10
C PRO A 138 -9.30 -11.91 3.33
N LEU A 139 -8.17 -11.21 3.24
CA LEU A 139 -7.84 -10.10 4.13
C LEU A 139 -8.13 -8.79 3.38
N ILE A 140 -9.10 -8.05 3.89
CA ILE A 140 -9.56 -6.78 3.32
C ILE A 140 -9.15 -5.68 4.27
N VAL A 141 -8.39 -4.71 3.77
CA VAL A 141 -7.88 -3.59 4.54
C VAL A 141 -8.24 -2.32 3.78
N ASP A 142 -9.08 -1.49 4.38
CA ASP A 142 -9.52 -0.24 3.78
C ASP A 142 -8.45 0.86 3.89
N ASP A 143 -8.76 2.04 3.34
CA ASP A 143 -7.84 3.17 3.28
C ASP A 143 -7.34 3.64 4.66
N ASP A 144 -6.07 4.02 4.71
CA ASP A 144 -5.38 4.62 5.87
C ASP A 144 -5.33 3.74 7.15
N VAL A 145 -5.61 2.43 7.04
CA VAL A 145 -5.37 1.49 8.14
C VAL A 145 -3.88 1.41 8.47
N TRP A 146 -3.56 1.32 9.76
CA TRP A 146 -2.18 1.21 10.22
C TRP A 146 -1.96 0.05 11.18
N PHE A 147 -1.19 -0.95 10.74
CA PHE A 147 -0.57 -1.94 11.60
C PHE A 147 0.80 -1.42 12.01
N VAL A 148 1.02 -1.04 13.28
CA VAL A 148 2.21 -0.26 13.68
C VAL A 148 3.52 -1.01 13.46
N GLY A 149 3.60 -2.28 13.86
CA GLY A 149 4.79 -3.11 13.73
C GLY A 149 4.66 -4.38 14.54
N HIS A 150 5.29 -5.46 14.06
CA HIS A 150 5.18 -6.78 14.69
C HIS A 150 3.73 -7.27 14.90
N CYS A 151 2.78 -6.84 14.07
CA CYS A 151 1.40 -7.30 14.19
C CYS A 151 1.25 -8.69 13.57
N LEU A 152 0.46 -9.57 14.21
CA LEU A 152 0.03 -10.84 13.63
C LEU A 152 -1.46 -10.76 13.36
N VAL A 153 -1.87 -10.91 12.10
CA VAL A 153 -3.24 -10.61 11.68
C VAL A 153 -3.87 -11.83 11.00
N SER A 154 -5.00 -12.26 11.53
CA SER A 154 -5.87 -13.27 10.91
C SER A 154 -6.59 -12.70 9.67
N PRO A 155 -7.24 -13.54 8.84
CA PRO A 155 -8.10 -13.03 7.78
C PRO A 155 -9.29 -12.26 8.39
N ILE A 156 -9.35 -10.95 8.15
CA ILE A 156 -10.33 -10.02 8.72
C ILE A 156 -10.72 -8.96 7.70
N HIS A 157 -11.71 -8.14 8.04
CA HIS A 157 -11.90 -6.81 7.47
C HIS A 157 -11.40 -5.75 8.45
N ALA A 158 -10.33 -5.05 8.10
CA ALA A 158 -9.89 -3.85 8.82
C ALA A 158 -10.46 -2.60 8.13
N LYS A 159 -11.45 -1.97 8.77
CA LYS A 159 -12.14 -0.79 8.22
C LYS A 159 -11.24 0.44 8.25
N ALA A 160 -11.61 1.44 7.43
CA ALA A 160 -10.77 2.60 7.15
C ALA A 160 -10.24 3.27 8.42
N LYS A 161 -9.02 3.81 8.37
CA LYS A 161 -8.38 4.56 9.47
C LYS A 161 -8.16 3.80 10.78
N SER A 162 -8.49 2.50 10.83
CA SER A 162 -8.30 1.70 12.04
C SER A 162 -6.83 1.41 12.28
N MET A 163 -6.47 1.21 13.56
CA MET A 163 -5.07 1.08 13.98
C MET A 163 -4.88 -0.16 14.84
N ALA A 164 -3.82 -0.94 14.57
CA ALA A 164 -3.36 -1.99 15.46
C ALA A 164 -1.98 -1.61 16.03
N MET A 165 -1.91 -1.45 17.35
CA MET A 165 -0.70 -1.08 18.08
C MET A 165 0.41 -2.13 17.95
N LEU A 166 1.65 -1.74 18.28
CA LEU A 166 2.83 -2.60 18.20
C LEU A 166 2.59 -3.96 18.88
N GLY A 167 2.93 -5.05 18.18
CA GLY A 167 2.89 -6.41 18.74
C GLY A 167 1.48 -7.00 18.89
N SER A 168 0.46 -6.38 18.31
CA SER A 168 -0.92 -6.84 18.45
C SER A 168 -1.18 -8.13 17.67
N VAL A 169 -1.97 -9.04 18.28
CA VAL A 169 -2.47 -10.24 17.60
C VAL A 169 -3.93 -10.03 17.26
N VAL A 170 -4.19 -9.59 16.03
CA VAL A 170 -5.52 -9.21 15.55
C VAL A 170 -6.24 -10.44 15.00
N THR A 171 -7.29 -10.88 15.70
CA THR A 171 -8.01 -12.12 15.37
C THR A 171 -9.47 -11.86 14.95
N ARG A 172 -9.88 -10.60 14.83
CA ARG A 172 -11.25 -10.17 14.51
C ARG A 172 -11.19 -8.85 13.75
N ASP A 173 -12.27 -8.53 13.04
CA ASP A 173 -12.44 -7.29 12.31
C ASP A 173 -12.16 -6.06 13.17
N MET A 174 -11.68 -5.00 12.52
CA MET A 174 -11.37 -3.71 13.13
C MET A 174 -12.37 -2.66 12.64
N GLU A 175 -12.95 -1.91 13.56
CA GLU A 175 -13.92 -0.85 13.28
C GLU A 175 -13.25 0.44 12.81
N GLU A 176 -14.00 1.23 12.04
CA GLU A 176 -13.47 2.45 11.40
C GLU A 176 -12.87 3.41 12.44
N ASN A 177 -11.64 3.86 12.21
CA ASN A 177 -10.93 4.82 13.06
C ASN A 177 -10.71 4.38 14.53
N HIS A 178 -10.96 3.11 14.86
CA HIS A 178 -10.71 2.55 16.20
C HIS A 178 -9.26 2.07 16.36
N ILE A 179 -8.77 2.05 17.60
CA ILE A 179 -7.42 1.59 17.95
C ILE A 179 -7.48 0.29 18.75
N TYR A 180 -6.70 -0.70 18.32
CA TYR A 180 -6.64 -2.05 18.88
C TYR A 180 -5.25 -2.35 19.45
N ALA A 181 -5.18 -3.04 20.58
CA ALA A 181 -3.92 -3.50 21.16
C ALA A 181 -4.02 -4.83 21.91
N GLY A 182 -2.92 -5.56 21.99
CA GLY A 182 -2.76 -6.72 22.88
C GLY A 182 -2.82 -8.09 22.19
N VAL A 183 -2.82 -9.14 23.01
CA VAL A 183 -2.79 -10.54 22.57
C VAL A 183 -3.85 -11.36 23.34
N PRO A 184 -5.00 -11.66 22.72
CA PRO A 184 -5.49 -11.14 21.44
C PRO A 184 -5.80 -9.64 21.53
N ALA A 185 -5.78 -8.96 20.39
CA ALA A 185 -6.03 -7.53 20.29
C ALA A 185 -7.46 -7.19 20.73
N ARG A 186 -7.59 -6.13 21.53
CA ARG A 186 -8.85 -5.56 21.99
C ARG A 186 -8.92 -4.10 21.61
N ASP A 187 -10.13 -3.62 21.37
CA ASP A 187 -10.40 -2.20 21.20
C ASP A 187 -10.01 -1.45 22.49
N ILE A 188 -9.19 -0.41 22.33
CA ILE A 188 -8.73 0.47 23.40
C ILE A 188 -8.95 1.94 23.04
N THR A 189 -9.81 2.22 22.06
CA THR A 189 -10.12 3.57 21.56
C THR A 189 -10.54 4.50 22.71
N GLU A 190 -11.36 4.03 23.65
CA GLU A 190 -11.76 4.83 24.83
C GLU A 190 -10.58 5.34 25.67
N LYS A 191 -9.43 4.66 25.63
CA LYS A 191 -8.24 5.02 26.40
C LYS A 191 -7.28 5.92 25.64
N LEU A 192 -7.20 5.78 24.32
CA LEU A 192 -6.20 6.46 23.47
C LEU A 192 -6.80 7.54 22.57
N GLY A 193 -8.13 7.58 22.42
CA GLY A 193 -8.80 8.32 21.36
C GLY A 193 -8.74 7.57 20.03
N ASN A 194 -8.94 8.31 18.94
CA ASN A 194 -8.93 7.80 17.58
C ASN A 194 -7.60 8.07 16.87
N GLN A 195 -7.33 7.35 15.77
CA GLN A 195 -6.13 7.60 14.95
C GLN A 195 -6.24 8.94 14.21
N TYR A 196 -7.44 9.28 13.73
CA TYR A 196 -7.71 10.50 12.97
C TYR A 196 -8.78 11.35 13.63
N GLU A 197 -8.58 12.66 13.53
CA GLU A 197 -9.56 13.70 13.85
C GLU A 197 -10.14 14.29 12.56
N ASP A 198 -11.35 14.83 12.66
CA ASP A 198 -11.96 15.54 11.55
C ASP A 198 -11.29 16.89 11.30
N VAL A 199 -10.83 17.10 10.07
CA VAL A 199 -10.23 18.36 9.61
C VAL A 199 -11.12 18.97 8.54
N SER A 200 -11.53 20.22 8.74
CA SER A 200 -12.38 20.93 7.77
C SER A 200 -11.67 21.12 6.42
N ILE A 201 -12.43 21.19 5.33
CA ILE A 201 -11.91 21.43 3.99
C ILE A 201 -11.12 22.75 3.94
N GLU A 202 -11.58 23.78 4.66
CA GLU A 202 -10.88 25.07 4.78
C GLU A 202 -9.48 24.93 5.38
N GLU A 203 -9.35 24.17 6.47
CA GLU A 203 -8.06 23.98 7.12
C GLU A 203 -7.14 23.11 6.26
N LYS A 204 -7.66 22.03 5.64
CA LYS A 204 -6.92 21.21 4.66
C LYS A 204 -6.38 22.07 3.52
N TYR A 205 -7.22 22.95 2.96
CA TYR A 205 -6.85 23.85 1.87
C TYR A 205 -5.75 24.83 2.30
N LYS A 206 -5.90 25.44 3.48
CA LYS A 206 -4.90 26.37 4.03
C LYS A 206 -3.55 25.69 4.25
N ILE A 207 -3.53 24.48 4.83
CA ILE A 207 -2.31 23.68 5.00
C ILE A 207 -1.66 23.39 3.65
N MET A 208 -2.44 22.95 2.67
CA MET A 208 -1.92 22.63 1.33
C MET A 208 -1.39 23.85 0.58
N GLN A 209 -2.06 25.00 0.70
CA GLN A 209 -1.56 26.27 0.17
C GLN A 209 -0.23 26.68 0.82
N GLN A 210 -0.09 26.46 2.13
CA GLN A 210 1.19 26.70 2.82
C GLN A 210 2.27 25.74 2.31
N LYS A 211 1.97 24.45 2.17
CA LYS A 211 2.93 23.47 1.64
C LYS A 211 3.39 23.79 0.22
N LEU A 212 2.49 24.25 -0.63
CA LEU A 212 2.84 24.67 -1.98
C LEU A 212 3.76 25.90 -1.98
N LYS A 213 3.51 26.88 -1.11
CA LYS A 213 4.40 28.04 -0.92
C LYS A 213 5.79 27.63 -0.42
N GLU A 214 5.86 26.72 0.55
CA GLU A 214 7.11 26.15 1.06
C GLU A 214 7.90 25.45 -0.05
N PHE A 215 7.24 24.59 -0.83
CA PHE A 215 7.83 23.90 -1.96
C PHE A 215 8.44 24.86 -2.99
N TYR A 216 7.70 25.90 -3.38
CA TYR A 216 8.16 26.89 -4.35
C TYR A 216 9.27 27.82 -3.84
N LYS A 217 9.36 28.03 -2.52
CA LYS A 217 10.47 28.76 -1.91
C LYS A 217 11.78 28.00 -2.05
N ILE A 218 11.75 26.67 -1.90
CA ILE A 218 12.93 25.79 -2.05
C ILE A 218 13.22 25.52 -3.53
N ASN A 219 12.20 25.54 -4.38
CA ASN A 219 12.30 25.26 -5.81
C ASN A 219 11.84 26.46 -6.67
N PRO A 220 12.63 27.54 -6.76
CA PRO A 220 12.23 28.78 -7.42
C PRO A 220 12.00 28.66 -8.93
N ASN A 221 12.58 27.64 -9.59
CA ASN A 221 12.62 27.53 -11.05
C ASN A 221 11.44 26.77 -11.68
N TYR A 222 10.60 26.11 -10.89
CA TYR A 222 9.43 25.40 -11.43
C TYR A 222 8.37 26.37 -12.01
N PRO A 223 7.54 25.94 -12.97
CA PRO A 223 6.66 26.85 -13.74
C PRO A 223 5.39 27.31 -13.02
N ARG A 224 5.11 26.84 -11.79
CA ARG A 224 3.92 27.15 -10.99
C ARG A 224 2.64 26.59 -11.61
N SER A 225 2.72 25.36 -12.12
CA SER A 225 1.60 24.67 -12.77
C SER A 225 0.69 23.88 -11.82
N ILE A 226 1.01 23.85 -10.52
CA ILE A 226 0.20 23.18 -9.49
C ILE A 226 -0.85 24.14 -8.91
N VAL A 227 -2.08 23.64 -8.79
CA VAL A 227 -3.20 24.34 -8.14
C VAL A 227 -3.81 23.46 -7.06
N ILE A 228 -4.10 24.06 -5.91
CA ILE A 228 -4.87 23.42 -4.84
C ILE A 228 -6.31 23.92 -4.94
N VAL A 229 -7.28 23.02 -4.86
CA VAL A 229 -8.72 23.34 -4.86
C VAL A 229 -9.42 22.68 -3.67
N LYS A 230 -10.61 23.20 -3.32
CA LYS A 230 -11.46 22.68 -2.25
C LYS A 230 -12.48 21.66 -2.73
N ASP A 231 -12.82 21.67 -4.01
CA ASP A 231 -13.78 20.74 -4.63
C ASP A 231 -13.51 20.60 -6.14
N SER A 232 -13.98 19.50 -6.70
CA SER A 232 -13.81 19.00 -8.07
C SER A 232 -14.41 19.89 -9.16
N VAL A 233 -15.30 20.82 -8.80
CA VAL A 233 -16.11 21.58 -9.76
C VAL A 233 -15.30 22.64 -10.54
N ASP A 234 -14.08 22.98 -10.09
CA ASP A 234 -13.42 24.23 -10.52
C ASP A 234 -12.19 24.10 -11.43
N SER A 235 -11.95 22.96 -12.11
CA SER A 235 -10.75 22.87 -12.96
C SER A 235 -10.96 22.31 -14.36
N LYS A 236 -11.54 23.17 -15.22
CA LYS A 236 -11.23 23.19 -16.67
C LYS A 236 -9.84 23.77 -16.96
N GLU A 237 -8.86 23.57 -16.09
CA GLU A 237 -7.49 24.00 -16.34
C GLU A 237 -6.72 22.84 -16.98
N ASN A 238 -6.97 22.64 -18.28
CA ASN A 238 -6.46 21.50 -19.05
C ASN A 238 -4.92 21.33 -19.05
N ASN A 239 -4.15 22.31 -18.55
CA ASN A 239 -2.69 22.29 -18.53
C ASN A 239 -2.07 22.34 -17.12
N LYS A 240 -2.86 22.19 -16.06
CA LYS A 240 -2.37 22.23 -14.67
C LYS A 240 -2.56 20.91 -13.94
N THR A 241 -1.74 20.70 -12.93
CA THR A 241 -1.89 19.60 -11.95
C THR A 241 -2.73 20.12 -10.80
N VAL A 242 -3.91 19.56 -10.63
CA VAL A 242 -4.89 20.03 -9.65
C VAL A 242 -4.92 19.04 -8.48
N PHE A 243 -4.74 19.53 -7.26
CA PHE A 243 -4.88 18.77 -6.02
C PHE A 243 -6.18 19.17 -5.32
N ASN A 244 -7.11 18.24 -5.20
CA ASN A 244 -8.39 18.44 -4.53
C ASN A 244 -8.34 17.96 -3.08
N VAL A 245 -8.42 18.90 -2.13
CA VAL A 245 -8.28 18.57 -0.70
C VAL A 245 -9.52 17.93 -0.09
N SER A 246 -10.69 17.96 -0.75
CA SER A 246 -11.91 17.35 -0.22
C SER A 246 -11.86 15.82 -0.30
N ASP A 247 -11.50 15.29 -1.46
CA ASP A 247 -11.47 13.87 -1.78
C ASP A 247 -10.05 13.27 -1.83
N ARG A 248 -9.01 14.10 -1.60
CA ARG A 248 -7.58 13.72 -1.66
C ARG A 248 -7.18 13.20 -3.03
N THR A 249 -7.77 13.73 -4.10
CA THR A 249 -7.38 13.37 -5.46
C THR A 249 -6.45 14.40 -6.10
N TYR A 250 -5.72 13.98 -7.13
CA TYR A 250 -5.01 14.90 -7.99
C TYR A 250 -5.08 14.51 -9.48
N THR A 251 -5.02 15.51 -10.34
CA THR A 251 -4.91 15.28 -11.79
C THR A 251 -3.48 14.89 -12.13
N LYS A 252 -3.27 13.61 -12.39
CA LYS A 252 -1.97 13.06 -12.74
C LYS A 252 -1.54 13.51 -14.14
N ARG A 253 -0.40 14.22 -14.21
CA ARG A 253 0.22 14.69 -15.46
C ARG A 253 1.64 14.17 -15.66
N LEU A 254 2.25 13.61 -14.62
CA LEU A 254 3.64 13.14 -14.63
C LEU A 254 4.65 14.26 -15.00
N THR A 255 4.32 15.51 -14.71
CA THR A 255 5.31 16.59 -14.85
C THR A 255 6.35 16.51 -13.73
N ASN A 256 7.58 16.97 -14.00
CA ASN A 256 8.63 17.02 -12.97
C ASN A 256 8.19 17.85 -11.74
N GLU A 257 7.46 18.95 -11.94
CA GLU A 257 6.96 19.79 -10.84
C GLU A 257 5.96 19.02 -9.97
N GLU A 258 5.02 18.31 -10.58
CA GLU A 258 4.05 17.43 -9.90
C GLU A 258 4.75 16.32 -9.11
N ILE A 259 5.66 15.58 -9.74
CA ILE A 259 6.35 14.44 -9.13
C ILE A 259 7.17 14.92 -7.91
N GLU A 260 7.89 16.04 -8.04
CA GLU A 260 8.68 16.57 -6.93
C GLU A 260 7.80 17.17 -5.82
N PHE A 261 6.65 17.75 -6.16
CA PHE A 261 5.69 18.18 -5.13
C PHE A 261 5.05 16.98 -4.41
N MET A 262 4.67 15.92 -5.13
CA MET A 262 4.19 14.67 -4.53
C MET A 262 5.22 14.10 -3.56
N LYS A 263 6.50 14.00 -3.97
CA LYS A 263 7.59 13.56 -3.08
C LYS A 263 7.78 14.46 -1.87
N PHE A 264 7.63 15.78 -2.05
CA PHE A 264 7.73 16.76 -0.96
C PHE A 264 6.61 16.60 0.08
N LEU A 265 5.40 16.22 -0.34
CA LEU A 265 4.27 15.96 0.56
C LEU A 265 4.38 14.62 1.30
N LEU A 266 4.95 13.62 0.61
CA LEU A 266 4.93 12.24 1.05
C LEU A 266 5.58 11.98 2.42
N VAL A 267 5.18 10.83 2.94
CA VAL A 267 5.03 10.41 4.34
C VAL A 267 3.85 11.09 5.05
N THR A 268 3.73 12.42 4.98
CA THR A 268 2.78 13.15 5.84
C THR A 268 1.42 13.46 5.19
N ILE A 269 1.41 13.75 3.90
CA ILE A 269 0.20 14.11 3.14
C ILE A 269 0.15 13.24 1.89
N LYS A 270 -1.00 12.58 1.66
CA LYS A 270 -1.19 11.60 0.60
C LYS A 270 -2.36 12.02 -0.29
N PHE A 271 -2.12 11.99 -1.60
CA PHE A 271 -3.10 12.22 -2.66
C PHE A 271 -3.05 11.07 -3.67
N TYR A 272 -4.18 10.83 -4.31
CA TYR A 272 -4.39 9.69 -5.21
C TYR A 272 -4.78 10.18 -6.60
N PRO A 273 -4.30 9.55 -7.68
CA PRO A 273 -4.67 9.98 -9.02
C PRO A 273 -6.18 9.78 -9.27
N ASN A 274 -6.79 10.73 -10.00
CA ASN A 274 -8.16 10.62 -10.54
C ASN A 274 -8.30 9.50 -11.58
#